data_AF-A0A1U7E948-F1
#
_entry.id   AF-A0A1U7E948-F1
#
_cell.length_a   1.000
_cell.length_b   1.000
_cell.length_c   1.000
_cell.angle_alpha   90.00
_cell.angle_beta   90.00
_cell.angle_gamma   90.00
#
_symmetry.space_group_name_H-M   'P 1'
#
loop_
_entity.id
_entity.type
_entity.pdbx_description
1 polymer ?
#
loop_
_entity_poly.entity_id
_entity_poly.type
_entity_poly.pdbx_seq_one_letter_code
_entity_poly.pdbx_strand_id
1 'polypeptide(L)'
;MGLFDLFKRQKKETSTSQTEEHTIEETESSAPVYDIMVKATDCQTDHQIIERIARKIIDEDPFQIVYKGLSDQDLTNRQRALYKYAEMSTMTVDINLQQSGVITIEGITLGNLPSSIIQDMKRYTDKHMLTTYVFVSGGPYKTYSIEEKIVLEKEEAFNLDIFISYH
;
A
#
# COMPACT_ATOMS: atom_id res chain seq x y z
N MET A 1 -57.04 -2.96 -22.80
CA MET A 1 -56.37 -1.83 -22.13
C MET A 1 -54.90 -1.91 -22.49
N GLY A 2 -54.47 -1.09 -23.46
CA GLY A 2 -53.08 -1.01 -23.90
C GLY A 2 -52.41 0.22 -23.30
N LEU A 3 -51.21 0.06 -22.75
CA LEU A 3 -50.45 1.10 -22.04
C LEU A 3 -49.46 1.83 -22.97
N PHE A 4 -49.84 2.04 -24.23
CA PHE A 4 -49.11 2.87 -25.19
C PHE A 4 -49.91 4.12 -25.48
N ASP A 5 -49.82 5.14 -24.62
CA ASP A 5 -50.10 6.53 -25.03
C ASP A 5 -49.72 7.55 -23.94
N LEU A 6 -48.42 7.75 -23.71
CA LEU A 6 -47.95 8.86 -22.87
C LEU A 6 -46.63 9.49 -23.35
N PHE A 7 -46.38 9.43 -24.67
CA PHE A 7 -45.42 10.29 -25.33
C PHE A 7 -46.16 11.39 -26.10
N LYS A 8 -46.37 12.55 -25.47
CA LYS A 8 -46.24 13.88 -26.11
C LYS A 8 -46.61 15.02 -25.14
N ARG A 9 -45.75 16.05 -25.16
CA ARG A 9 -45.81 17.37 -24.49
C ARG A 9 -45.36 17.29 -23.03
N GLN A 10 -44.32 18.01 -22.59
CA GLN A 10 -44.08 19.44 -22.81
C GLN A 10 -42.58 19.77 -22.85
N LYS A 11 -42.19 20.64 -23.80
CA LYS A 11 -41.03 21.51 -23.66
C LYS A 11 -41.43 22.66 -22.73
N LYS A 12 -40.63 22.95 -21.69
CA LYS A 12 -40.45 24.30 -21.15
C LYS A 12 -39.06 24.43 -20.54
N GLU A 13 -38.43 25.54 -20.85
CA GLU A 13 -37.02 25.88 -20.65
C GLU A 13 -36.67 26.29 -19.21
N THR A 14 -35.35 26.31 -18.97
CA THR A 14 -34.59 27.15 -18.02
C THR A 14 -34.34 26.57 -16.63
N SER A 15 -33.10 26.15 -16.37
CA SER A 15 -32.15 26.92 -15.52
C SER A 15 -30.84 26.16 -15.36
N THR A 16 -29.75 26.89 -15.54
CA THR A 16 -28.35 26.56 -15.28
C THR A 16 -28.14 25.79 -13.98
N SER A 17 -27.43 24.67 -14.09
CA SER A 17 -26.44 24.25 -13.09
C SER A 17 -25.39 23.47 -13.87
N GLN A 18 -24.22 24.07 -14.03
CA GLN A 18 -23.02 23.35 -14.41
C GLN A 18 -22.72 22.41 -13.25
N THR A 19 -23.24 21.19 -13.32
CA THR A 19 -22.65 20.09 -12.60
C THR A 19 -21.41 19.76 -13.41
N GLU A 20 -20.25 20.15 -12.90
CA GLU A 20 -18.98 19.60 -13.37
C GLU A 20 -19.08 18.09 -13.16
N GLU A 21 -19.41 17.37 -14.23
CA GLU A 21 -19.16 15.94 -14.32
C GLU A 21 -17.65 15.79 -14.21
N HIS A 22 -17.16 15.56 -12.99
CA HIS A 22 -15.89 14.89 -12.79
C HIS A 22 -16.06 13.50 -13.42
N THR A 23 -15.79 13.45 -14.72
CA THR A 23 -15.57 12.22 -15.45
C THR A 23 -14.29 11.68 -14.85
N ILE A 24 -14.42 10.73 -13.93
CA ILE A 24 -13.30 9.86 -13.58
C ILE A 24 -13.10 9.07 -14.86
N GLU A 25 -12.13 9.49 -15.68
CA GLU A 25 -11.65 8.68 -16.79
C GLU A 25 -11.21 7.36 -16.16
N GLU A 26 -11.87 6.26 -16.54
CA GLU A 26 -11.38 4.91 -16.25
C GLU A 26 -10.02 4.79 -16.93
N THR A 27 -8.96 5.09 -16.19
CA THR A 27 -7.59 4.98 -16.68
C THR A 27 -7.24 3.50 -16.78
N GLU A 28 -7.32 2.98 -18.01
CA GLU A 28 -6.50 1.85 -18.43
C GLU A 28 -5.06 2.10 -17.98
N SER A 29 -4.57 1.29 -17.03
CA SER A 29 -3.17 1.12 -16.60
C SER A 29 -2.18 2.20 -17.10
N SER A 30 -2.36 3.46 -16.70
CA SER A 30 -1.38 4.50 -16.95
C SER A 30 -0.21 4.30 -16.00
N ALA A 31 1.01 4.50 -16.49
CA ALA A 31 2.19 4.51 -15.62
C ALA A 31 2.00 5.58 -14.53
N PRO A 32 2.36 5.29 -13.27
CA PRO A 32 2.18 6.26 -12.19
C PRO A 32 2.93 7.56 -12.51
N VAL A 33 2.26 8.69 -12.31
CA VAL A 33 2.86 10.02 -12.47
C VAL A 33 3.77 10.40 -11.29
N TYR A 34 3.61 9.69 -10.18
CA TYR A 34 4.44 9.77 -8.99
C TYR A 34 4.49 8.38 -8.34
N ASP A 35 5.68 7.93 -7.96
CA ASP A 35 5.88 6.63 -7.31
C ASP A 35 7.07 6.71 -6.36
N ILE A 36 6.88 6.28 -5.11
CA ILE A 36 7.92 6.29 -4.08
C ILE A 36 7.75 5.13 -3.10
N MET A 37 8.88 4.67 -2.55
CA MET A 37 8.92 3.73 -1.43
C MET A 37 9.51 4.43 -0.20
N VAL A 38 8.85 4.29 0.94
CA VAL A 38 9.24 4.84 2.24
C VAL A 38 9.33 3.71 3.25
N LYS A 39 10.37 3.68 4.08
CA LYS A 39 10.42 2.73 5.19
C LYS A 39 9.64 3.27 6.37
N ALA A 40 8.95 2.40 7.09
CA ALA A 40 8.20 2.81 8.28
C ALA A 40 9.09 3.47 9.35
N THR A 41 10.37 3.08 9.42
CA THR A 41 11.38 3.74 10.28
C THR A 41 11.62 5.21 9.95
N ASP A 42 11.31 5.66 8.74
CA ASP A 42 11.46 7.06 8.32
C ASP A 42 10.25 7.92 8.76
N CYS A 43 9.18 7.30 9.26
CA CYS A 43 7.92 7.95 9.61
C CYS A 43 7.85 8.50 11.05
N GLN A 44 8.99 8.80 11.67
CA GLN A 44 9.08 9.36 13.05
C GLN A 44 8.37 8.52 14.12
N THR A 45 8.47 7.20 14.04
CA THR A 45 7.78 6.24 14.92
C THR A 45 8.75 5.39 15.74
N ASP A 46 8.23 4.76 16.80
CA ASP A 46 8.91 3.69 17.53
C ASP A 46 8.76 2.35 16.78
N HIS A 47 9.78 1.51 16.93
CA HIS A 47 9.84 0.14 16.46
C HIS A 47 8.70 -0.74 17.02
N GLN A 48 8.25 -0.51 18.25
CA GLN A 48 7.13 -1.27 18.83
C GLN A 48 5.82 -1.09 18.04
N ILE A 49 5.60 0.10 17.48
CA ILE A 49 4.42 0.39 16.67
C ILE A 49 4.54 -0.32 15.31
N ILE A 50 5.73 -0.26 14.70
CA ILE A 50 6.03 -0.96 13.44
C ILE A 50 5.79 -2.46 13.60
N GLU A 51 6.32 -3.07 14.65
CA GLU A 51 6.13 -4.49 14.94
C GLU A 51 4.66 -4.83 15.13
N ARG A 52 3.91 -4.01 15.87
CA ARG A 52 2.47 -4.22 16.07
C ARG A 52 1.68 -4.19 14.76
N ILE A 53 2.01 -3.27 13.85
CA ILE A 53 1.39 -3.19 12.52
C ILE A 53 1.79 -4.41 11.68
N ALA A 54 3.08 -4.77 11.64
CA ALA A 54 3.55 -5.93 10.90
C ALA A 54 2.84 -7.22 11.35
N ARG A 55 2.72 -7.44 12.67
CA ARG A 55 1.98 -8.57 13.24
C ARG A 55 0.52 -8.56 12.84
N LYS A 56 -0.13 -7.39 12.84
CA LYS A 56 -1.52 -7.26 12.41
C LYS A 56 -1.70 -7.68 10.94
N ILE A 57 -0.85 -7.19 10.04
CA ILE A 57 -0.86 -7.58 8.62
C ILE A 57 -0.68 -9.10 8.48
N ILE A 58 0.28 -9.68 9.20
CA ILE A 58 0.52 -11.12 9.19
C ILE A 58 -0.71 -11.89 9.66
N ASP A 59 -1.26 -11.53 10.83
CA ASP A 59 -2.36 -12.26 11.46
C ASP A 59 -3.67 -12.18 10.67
N GLU A 60 -3.88 -11.10 9.91
CA GLU A 60 -5.09 -10.86 9.12
C GLU A 60 -4.99 -11.39 7.68
N ASP A 61 -3.80 -11.75 7.18
CA ASP A 61 -3.64 -12.38 5.86
C ASP A 61 -4.10 -13.85 5.91
N PRO A 62 -5.19 -14.24 5.21
CA PRO A 62 -5.65 -15.63 5.19
C PRO A 62 -4.87 -16.50 4.20
N PHE A 63 -4.06 -15.89 3.33
CA PHE A 63 -3.29 -16.55 2.27
C PHE A 63 -1.79 -16.48 2.54
N GLN A 64 -1.37 -16.56 3.81
CA GLN A 64 0.02 -16.48 4.21
C GLN A 64 0.94 -17.43 3.42
N ILE A 65 1.72 -16.88 2.48
CA ILE A 65 2.79 -17.60 1.79
C ILE A 65 4.12 -17.31 2.50
N VAL A 66 4.47 -18.16 3.45
CA VAL A 66 5.74 -18.01 4.17
C VAL A 66 6.94 -18.35 3.28
N TYR A 67 8.03 -17.59 3.41
CA TYR A 67 9.27 -17.79 2.66
C TYR A 67 9.07 -17.88 1.13
N LYS A 68 8.05 -17.19 0.59
CA LYS A 68 7.65 -17.26 -0.83
C LYS A 68 7.33 -18.68 -1.32
N GLY A 69 6.99 -19.60 -0.41
CA GLY A 69 6.76 -21.01 -0.70
C GLY A 69 8.03 -21.83 -0.96
N LEU A 70 9.21 -21.24 -0.78
CA LEU A 70 10.49 -21.92 -0.94
C LEU A 70 10.86 -22.70 0.33
N SER A 71 11.56 -23.81 0.13
CA SER A 71 12.10 -24.67 1.17
C SER A 71 13.60 -24.42 1.40
N ASP A 72 14.15 -25.04 2.44
CA ASP A 72 15.60 -24.98 2.73
C ASP A 72 16.45 -25.57 1.60
N GLN A 73 15.90 -26.48 0.80
CA GLN A 73 16.59 -27.08 -0.34
C GLN A 73 16.73 -26.10 -1.51
N ASP A 74 15.84 -25.12 -1.60
CA ASP A 74 15.87 -24.08 -2.62
C ASP A 74 16.90 -22.99 -2.29
N LEU A 75 17.33 -22.90 -1.02
CA LEU A 75 18.34 -21.96 -0.54
C LEU A 75 19.75 -22.37 -0.97
N THR A 76 20.32 -21.57 -1.85
CA THR A 76 21.68 -21.74 -2.37
C THR A 76 22.61 -20.61 -1.94
N ASN A 77 23.92 -20.82 -2.08
CA ASN A 77 24.95 -19.82 -1.75
C ASN A 77 24.86 -18.48 -2.51
N ARG A 78 24.02 -18.39 -3.56
CA ARG A 78 23.80 -17.16 -4.34
C ARG A 78 22.55 -16.40 -3.93
N GLN A 79 21.68 -17.00 -3.12
CA GLN A 79 20.43 -16.36 -2.74
C GLN A 79 20.66 -15.35 -1.61
N ARG A 80 19.94 -14.23 -1.71
CA ARG A 80 19.83 -13.25 -0.62
C ARG A 80 19.01 -13.85 0.52
N ALA A 81 19.03 -13.18 1.67
CA ALA A 81 18.17 -13.51 2.80
C ALA A 81 16.72 -13.70 2.35
N LEU A 82 16.10 -14.80 2.78
CA LEU A 82 14.72 -15.15 2.49
C LEU A 82 13.88 -14.87 3.73
N TYR A 83 13.17 -13.75 3.72
CA TYR A 83 12.31 -13.34 4.83
C TYR A 83 11.01 -14.14 4.85
N LYS A 84 10.59 -14.52 6.06
CA LYS A 84 9.41 -15.36 6.27
C LYS A 84 8.13 -14.71 5.76
N TYR A 85 7.99 -13.40 5.95
CA TYR A 85 6.74 -12.67 5.70
C TYR A 85 6.83 -11.69 4.52
N ALA A 86 7.79 -11.87 3.61
CA ALA A 86 8.08 -10.92 2.53
C ALA A 86 6.91 -10.67 1.55
N GLU A 87 5.97 -11.61 1.44
CA GLU A 87 4.80 -11.48 0.57
C GLU A 87 3.56 -10.94 1.30
N MET A 88 3.61 -10.81 2.63
CA MET A 88 2.47 -10.32 3.41
C MET A 88 2.34 -8.82 3.16
N SER A 89 1.14 -8.41 2.73
CA SER A 89 0.89 -7.04 2.34
C SER A 89 -0.52 -6.58 2.71
N THR A 90 -0.71 -5.27 2.72
CA THR A 90 -2.02 -4.65 2.89
C THR A 90 -2.15 -3.41 2.02
N MET A 91 -3.40 -3.11 1.63
CA MET A 91 -3.81 -1.84 1.04
C MET A 91 -4.66 -1.01 2.00
N THR A 92 -4.89 -1.48 3.23
CA THR A 92 -5.64 -0.77 4.28
C THR A 92 -4.77 0.34 4.87
N VAL A 93 -4.63 1.42 4.11
CA VAL A 93 -3.72 2.53 4.42
C VAL A 93 -4.42 3.85 4.20
N ASP A 94 -4.39 4.70 5.23
CA ASP A 94 -4.92 6.06 5.19
C ASP A 94 -3.78 7.06 5.39
N ILE A 95 -3.69 8.06 4.49
CA ILE A 95 -2.73 9.16 4.59
C ILE A 95 -3.48 10.47 4.73
N ASN A 96 -3.39 11.10 5.91
CA ASN A 96 -4.00 12.39 6.16
C ASN A 96 -3.04 13.53 5.82
N LEU A 97 -3.13 14.05 4.59
CA LEU A 97 -2.30 15.16 4.12
C LEU A 97 -2.63 16.52 4.77
N GLN A 98 -3.81 16.67 5.38
CA GLN A 98 -4.19 17.89 6.09
C GLN A 98 -3.52 17.96 7.48
N GLN A 99 -3.31 16.81 8.11
CA GLN A 99 -2.67 16.67 9.43
C GLN A 99 -1.19 16.31 9.30
N SER A 100 -0.41 17.06 8.52
CA SER A 100 1.04 16.83 8.39
C SER A 100 1.40 15.42 7.89
N GLY A 101 0.57 14.80 7.06
CA GLY A 101 0.85 13.49 6.45
C GLY A 101 0.88 12.34 7.46
N VAL A 102 -0.01 12.35 8.46
CA VAL A 102 -0.19 11.21 9.37
C VAL A 102 -0.62 9.99 8.55
N ILE A 103 0.10 8.88 8.73
CA ILE A 103 -0.17 7.60 8.08
C ILE A 103 -0.72 6.61 9.11
N THR A 104 -1.82 5.94 8.74
CA THR A 104 -2.47 4.88 9.51
C THR A 104 -2.53 3.63 8.65
N ILE A 105 -2.11 2.50 9.20
CA ILE A 105 -2.05 1.21 8.50
C ILE A 105 -2.82 0.20 9.35
N GLU A 106 -3.77 -0.52 8.75
CA GLU A 106 -4.66 -1.44 9.46
C GLU A 106 -5.32 -0.78 10.70
N GLY A 107 -5.72 0.48 10.60
CA GLY A 107 -6.32 1.24 11.70
C GLY A 107 -5.37 1.59 12.85
N ILE A 108 -4.06 1.36 12.72
CA ILE A 108 -3.04 1.74 13.70
C ILE A 108 -2.23 2.92 13.14
N THR A 109 -2.18 4.02 13.89
CA THR A 109 -1.37 5.18 13.51
C THR A 109 0.11 4.81 13.58
N LEU A 110 0.79 4.87 12.43
CA LEU A 110 2.22 4.64 12.33
C LEU A 110 2.98 5.90 12.76
N GLY A 111 2.65 7.05 12.20
CA GLY A 111 3.39 8.29 12.43
C GLY A 111 3.20 9.28 11.29
N ASN A 112 4.20 10.10 11.02
CA ASN A 112 4.14 11.14 9.99
C ASN A 112 5.11 10.83 8.86
N LEU A 113 4.64 10.93 7.61
CA LEU A 113 5.52 10.86 6.45
C LEU A 113 6.58 11.98 6.50
N PRO A 114 7.77 11.76 5.92
CA PRO A 114 8.75 12.82 5.73
C PRO A 114 8.15 14.05 5.03
N SER A 115 8.51 15.24 5.50
CA SER A 115 7.92 16.49 5.02
C SER A 115 8.16 16.76 3.52
N SER A 116 9.31 16.30 2.98
CA SER A 116 9.60 16.36 1.54
C SER A 116 8.59 15.57 0.72
N ILE A 117 8.25 14.35 1.17
CA ILE A 117 7.28 13.47 0.51
C ILE A 117 5.90 14.10 0.53
N ILE A 118 5.48 14.66 1.66
CA ILE A 118 4.19 15.34 1.79
C ILE A 118 4.08 16.53 0.82
N GLN A 119 5.16 17.32 0.68
CA GLN A 119 5.20 18.45 -0.25
C GLN A 119 5.07 18.01 -1.71
N ASP A 120 5.67 16.88 -2.06
CA ASP A 120 5.57 16.33 -3.41
C ASP A 120 4.18 15.74 -3.67
N MET A 121 3.63 14.97 -2.74
CA MET A 121 2.29 14.39 -2.85
C MET A 121 1.19 15.45 -3.07
N LYS A 122 1.29 16.60 -2.40
CA LYS A 122 0.33 17.72 -2.55
C LYS A 122 0.18 18.22 -3.98
N ARG A 123 1.16 17.99 -4.86
CA ARG A 123 1.10 18.40 -6.28
C ARG A 123 0.14 17.54 -7.10
N TYR A 124 -0.19 16.34 -6.59
CA TYR A 124 -0.94 15.32 -7.31
C TYR A 124 -2.33 15.05 -6.69
N THR A 125 -2.54 15.37 -5.41
CA THR A 125 -3.74 15.01 -4.62
C THR A 125 -5.08 15.36 -5.28
N ASP A 126 -5.19 16.52 -5.95
CA ASP A 126 -6.46 16.98 -6.52
C ASP A 126 -6.73 16.45 -7.94
N LYS A 127 -5.75 15.81 -8.58
CA LYS A 127 -5.79 15.47 -10.01
C LYS A 127 -5.64 13.98 -10.31
N HIS A 128 -5.11 13.22 -9.36
CA HIS A 128 -4.69 11.85 -9.57
C HIS A 128 -5.19 10.95 -8.44
N MET A 129 -5.41 9.68 -8.76
CA MET A 129 -5.83 8.70 -7.77
C MET A 129 -4.63 8.24 -6.95
N LEU A 130 -4.74 8.31 -5.62
CA LEU A 130 -3.74 7.79 -4.69
C LEU A 130 -3.92 6.29 -4.49
N THR A 131 -2.87 5.53 -4.76
CA THR A 131 -2.74 4.11 -4.41
C THR A 131 -1.64 3.95 -3.37
N THR A 132 -1.87 3.16 -2.32
CA THR A 132 -0.84 2.86 -1.32
C THR A 132 -0.91 1.40 -0.95
N TYR A 133 0.26 0.75 -0.90
CA TYR A 133 0.38 -0.63 -0.48
C TYR A 133 1.60 -0.79 0.43
N VAL A 134 1.49 -1.68 1.41
CA VAL A 134 2.49 -1.87 2.45
C VAL A 134 2.87 -3.33 2.47
N PHE A 135 4.17 -3.61 2.40
CA PHE A 135 4.73 -4.94 2.56
C PHE A 135 5.44 -5.07 3.91
N VAL A 136 5.30 -6.22 4.54
CA VAL A 136 6.11 -6.56 5.72
C VAL A 136 7.55 -6.80 5.27
N SER A 137 8.49 -6.10 5.90
CA SER A 137 9.92 -6.30 5.72
C SER A 137 10.61 -6.61 7.06
N GLY A 138 11.80 -7.19 7.03
CA GLY A 138 12.46 -7.68 8.25
C GLY A 138 11.76 -8.89 8.87
N GLY A 139 11.98 -9.11 10.17
CA GLY A 139 11.48 -10.28 10.89
C GLY A 139 12.36 -11.53 10.70
N PRO A 140 11.83 -12.74 10.98
CA PRO A 140 12.54 -13.99 10.80
C PRO A 140 12.93 -14.23 9.35
N TYR A 141 14.16 -14.69 9.12
CA TYR A 141 14.67 -14.99 7.79
C TYR A 141 15.62 -16.18 7.77
N LYS A 142 15.80 -16.73 6.56
CA LYS A 142 16.74 -17.81 6.27
C LYS A 142 17.85 -17.31 5.37
N THR A 143 19.06 -17.79 5.60
CA THR A 143 20.21 -17.50 4.73
C THR A 143 21.14 -18.72 4.66
N TYR A 144 21.81 -18.91 3.52
CA TYR A 144 22.75 -20.00 3.34
C TYR A 144 24.14 -19.61 3.85
N SER A 145 24.69 -20.36 4.82
CA SER A 145 26.07 -20.19 5.29
C SER A 145 27.04 -20.94 4.38
N ILE A 146 27.95 -20.21 3.73
CA ILE A 146 28.99 -20.82 2.88
C ILE A 146 29.98 -21.63 3.71
N GLU A 147 30.33 -21.13 4.91
CA GLU A 147 31.29 -21.74 5.81
C GLU A 147 30.78 -23.08 6.35
N GLU A 148 29.54 -23.09 6.85
CA GLU A 148 28.96 -24.26 7.49
C GLU A 148 28.21 -25.17 6.51
N LYS A 149 27.94 -24.70 5.28
CA LYS A 149 27.15 -25.38 4.24
C LYS A 149 25.76 -25.80 4.71
N ILE A 150 25.14 -24.96 5.54
CA ILE A 150 23.79 -25.14 6.06
C ILE A 150 22.96 -23.87 5.91
N VAL A 151 21.64 -24.03 5.97
CA VAL A 151 20.71 -22.91 6.10
C VAL A 151 20.67 -22.49 7.57
N LEU A 152 20.85 -21.19 7.80
CA LEU A 152 20.75 -20.56 9.11
C LEU A 152 19.44 -19.80 9.22
N GLU A 153 18.76 -19.98 10.36
CA GLU A 153 17.64 -19.14 10.77
C GLU A 153 18.17 -17.97 11.60
N LYS A 154 17.71 -16.77 11.25
CA LYS A 154 18.10 -15.51 11.89
C LYS A 154 16.87 -14.63 12.04
N GLU A 155 17.02 -13.56 12.81
CA GLU A 155 15.96 -12.60 13.06
C GLU A 155 16.48 -11.18 12.92
N GLU A 156 15.73 -10.36 12.20
CA GLU A 156 15.89 -8.92 12.15
C GLU A 156 14.62 -8.26 12.67
N ALA A 157 14.78 -7.02 13.13
CA ALA A 157 13.70 -6.20 13.61
C ALA A 157 12.64 -5.99 12.50
N PHE A 158 11.35 -6.03 12.82
CA PHE A 158 10.29 -5.83 11.82
C PHE A 158 10.31 -4.42 11.24
N ASN A 159 10.06 -4.30 9.95
CA ASN A 159 9.86 -3.03 9.28
C ASN A 159 8.71 -3.15 8.27
N LEU A 160 8.34 -2.03 7.66
CA LEU A 160 7.35 -2.01 6.59
C LEU A 160 7.92 -1.19 5.44
N ASP A 161 7.78 -1.72 4.23
CA ASP A 161 8.06 -0.98 3.00
C ASP A 161 6.72 -0.44 2.47
N ILE A 162 6.56 0.88 2.52
CA ILE A 162 5.32 1.60 2.19
C ILE A 162 5.50 2.21 0.81
N PHE A 163 4.70 1.76 -0.15
CA PHE A 163 4.72 2.26 -1.51
C PHE A 163 3.54 3.17 -1.74
N ILE A 164 3.81 4.35 -2.29
CA ILE A 164 2.83 5.42 -2.48
C ILE A 164 2.91 5.85 -3.94
N SER A 165 1.80 5.74 -4.66
CA SER A 165 1.74 6.04 -6.09
C SER A 165 0.53 6.90 -6.42
N TYR A 166 0.69 7.85 -7.35
CA TYR A 166 -0.43 8.57 -7.97
C TYR A 166 -0.54 8.20 -9.45
N HIS A 167 -1.76 7.96 -9.92
CA HIS A 167 -2.09 7.60 -11.30
C HIS A 167 -2.99 8.66 -11.94
#